data_AF-A0A6M1NUG3-F1
#
_entry.id   AF-A0A6M1NUG3-F1
#
_cell.length_a   1.000
_cell.length_b   1.000
_cell.length_c   1.000
_cell.angle_alpha   90.00
_cell.angle_beta   90.00
_cell.angle_gamma   90.00
#
_symmetry.space_group_name_H-M   'P 1'
#
loop_
_entity.id
_entity.type
_entity.pdbx_description
1 polymer ?
#
loop_
_entity_poly.entity_id
_entity_poly.type
_entity_poly.pdbx_seq_one_letter_code
_entity_poly.pdbx_strand_id
1 'polypeptide(L)'
;MKCKILAFALGISLLNIMCCGSHLNAMTFEYLPTGKISFINQIDKYSIVKDTLKGPFDVYFEFDTKQVYTFNFSIIPMAMACTMHSPFYTNTMNREKLAVSIDNDFVYKDDTILANSNIMNLDSSSYKYLFYNGGQGVRFDEKFLYYAKFNKGWTTFIIAGELEDGQPFKFEKKVYLDL
;
A
#
# COMPACT_ATOMS: atom_id res chain seq x y z
N MET A 1 58.54 -29.20 11.80
CA MET A 1 57.20 -29.34 11.19
C MET A 1 56.29 -28.24 11.72
N LYS A 2 56.28 -27.09 11.05
CA LYS A 2 55.33 -26.00 11.30
C LYS A 2 54.76 -25.62 9.93
N CYS A 3 53.56 -25.05 9.94
CA CYS A 3 52.87 -24.49 8.78
C CYS A 3 51.95 -25.45 8.00
N LYS A 4 50.80 -25.81 8.60
CA LYS A 4 49.58 -26.19 7.82
C LYS A 4 48.25 -25.71 8.42
N ILE A 5 48.25 -24.92 9.50
CA ILE A 5 47.00 -24.43 10.12
C ILE A 5 46.70 -22.97 9.74
N LEU A 6 47.70 -22.19 9.33
CA LEU A 6 47.49 -20.77 8.99
C LEU A 6 46.79 -20.54 7.64
N ALA A 7 46.79 -21.52 6.73
CA ALA A 7 46.14 -21.40 5.43
C ALA A 7 44.61 -21.50 5.50
N PHE A 8 44.06 -22.15 6.54
CA PHE A 8 42.60 -22.27 6.70
C PHE A 8 41.98 -21.01 7.32
N ALA A 9 42.73 -20.30 8.18
CA ALA A 9 42.27 -19.05 8.78
C ALA A 9 42.26 -17.87 7.78
N LEU A 10 43.16 -17.87 6.79
CA LEU A 10 43.19 -16.87 5.71
C LEU A 10 42.13 -17.09 4.62
N GLY A 11 41.60 -18.31 4.50
CA GLY A 11 40.49 -18.61 3.59
C GLY A 11 39.13 -18.09 4.09
N ILE A 12 38.99 -17.87 5.40
CA ILE A 12 37.74 -17.41 6.02
C ILE A 12 37.73 -15.88 6.20
N SER A 13 38.89 -15.24 6.36
CA SER A 13 38.98 -13.77 6.52
C SER A 13 38.82 -12.98 5.21
N LEU A 14 38.94 -13.62 4.05
CA LEU A 14 38.65 -13.04 2.73
C LEU A 14 37.18 -13.09 2.34
N LEU A 15 36.29 -13.62 3.19
CA LEU A 15 34.84 -13.47 3.01
C LEU A 15 34.30 -12.10 3.48
N ASN A 16 35.17 -11.12 3.70
CA ASN A 16 34.78 -9.71 3.71
C ASN A 16 34.69 -9.23 2.26
N ILE A 17 33.71 -9.76 1.53
CA ILE A 17 33.28 -9.17 0.26
C ILE A 17 32.66 -7.83 0.66
N MET A 18 33.47 -6.77 0.54
CA MET A 18 33.01 -5.40 0.51
C MET A 18 31.80 -5.34 -0.42
N CYS A 19 30.68 -4.88 0.12
CA CYS A 19 29.42 -4.74 -0.60
C CYS A 19 29.55 -3.61 -1.64
N CYS A 20 30.28 -3.87 -2.73
CA CYS A 20 30.32 -3.03 -3.92
C CYS A 20 29.20 -3.51 -4.83
N GLY A 21 28.07 -2.81 -4.74
CA GLY A 21 26.83 -3.20 -5.39
C GLY A 21 26.92 -3.25 -6.91
N SER A 22 26.37 -4.32 -7.47
CA SER A 22 25.73 -4.32 -8.78
C SER A 22 24.22 -4.48 -8.54
N HIS A 23 23.41 -3.60 -9.12
CA HIS A 23 21.95 -3.59 -9.04
C HIS A 23 21.31 -4.87 -9.62
N LEU A 24 21.44 -5.99 -8.91
CA LEU A 24 20.75 -7.24 -9.21
C LEU A 24 19.46 -7.25 -8.38
N ASN A 25 18.33 -7.09 -9.07
CA ASN A 25 16.98 -7.08 -8.49
C ASN A 25 16.64 -8.46 -7.90
N ALA A 26 17.05 -8.70 -6.65
CA ALA A 26 16.96 -10.01 -6.01
C ALA A 26 15.57 -10.33 -5.42
N MET A 27 14.70 -9.32 -5.24
CA MET A 27 13.32 -9.53 -4.80
C MET A 27 12.35 -8.78 -5.70
N THR A 28 11.74 -9.54 -6.60
CA THR A 28 10.64 -9.09 -7.42
C THR A 28 9.34 -9.52 -6.77
N PHE A 29 8.35 -8.65 -6.74
CA PHE A 29 7.02 -8.91 -6.21
C PHE A 29 5.97 -8.63 -7.26
N GLU A 30 4.85 -9.34 -7.16
CA GLU A 30 3.64 -9.11 -7.92
C GLU A 30 2.53 -8.75 -6.93
N TYR A 31 1.78 -7.69 -7.21
CA TYR A 31 0.51 -7.44 -6.51
C TYR A 31 -0.52 -8.47 -6.96
N LEU A 32 -1.14 -9.12 -5.99
CA LEU A 32 -2.30 -9.96 -6.20
C LEU A 32 -3.56 -9.08 -6.16
N PRO A 33 -4.66 -9.42 -6.86
CA PRO A 33 -5.92 -8.68 -6.80
C PRO A 33 -6.69 -8.86 -5.47
N THR A 34 -5.99 -9.24 -4.41
CA THR A 34 -6.47 -9.40 -3.03
C THR A 34 -5.73 -8.44 -2.11
N GLY A 35 -6.34 -8.10 -0.98
CA GLY A 35 -5.77 -7.11 -0.09
C GLY A 35 -6.75 -6.68 0.99
N LYS A 36 -6.42 -5.57 1.66
CA LYS A 36 -7.18 -5.06 2.80
C LYS A 36 -7.26 -3.54 2.80
N ILE A 37 -8.30 -3.01 3.42
CA ILE A 37 -8.48 -1.57 3.69
C ILE A 37 -8.22 -1.29 5.17
N SER A 38 -7.54 -0.18 5.45
CA SER A 38 -7.27 0.35 6.78
C SER A 38 -7.63 1.83 6.84
N PHE A 39 -8.02 2.30 8.02
CA PHE A 39 -8.45 3.68 8.23
C PHE A 39 -7.69 4.31 9.39
N ILE A 40 -7.20 5.53 9.16
CA ILE A 40 -6.49 6.31 10.17
C ILE A 40 -7.21 7.66 10.35
N ASN A 41 -7.73 7.92 11.55
CA ASN A 41 -8.24 9.26 11.89
C ASN A 41 -7.04 10.21 12.06
N GLN A 42 -7.08 11.36 11.38
CA GLN A 42 -6.00 12.35 11.46
C GLN A 42 -5.93 13.05 12.82
N ILE A 43 -7.03 13.04 13.58
CA ILE A 43 -7.11 13.59 14.93
C ILE A 43 -6.38 12.67 15.94
N ASP A 44 -6.31 11.37 15.66
CA ASP A 44 -5.86 10.35 16.60
C ASP A 44 -4.77 9.47 15.97
N LYS A 45 -3.64 10.11 15.63
CA LYS A 45 -2.55 9.57 14.79
C LYS A 45 -1.86 8.30 15.31
N TYR A 46 -2.11 7.91 16.56
CA TYR A 46 -1.46 6.77 17.21
C TYR A 46 -2.24 5.46 17.10
N SER A 47 -3.44 5.46 16.52
CA SER A 47 -4.28 4.26 16.37
C SER A 47 -4.60 4.03 14.88
N ILE A 48 -3.96 3.00 14.33
CA ILE A 48 -3.86 2.71 12.89
C ILE A 48 -5.12 2.03 12.34
N VAL A 49 -6.00 1.52 13.22
CA VAL A 49 -7.23 0.85 12.82
C VAL A 49 -8.38 1.38 13.67
N LYS A 50 -9.25 2.15 13.04
CA LYS A 50 -10.50 2.61 13.63
C LYS A 50 -11.66 2.02 12.85
N ASP A 51 -12.56 1.36 13.57
CA ASP A 51 -13.87 0.98 13.04
C ASP A 51 -14.87 2.13 13.17
N THR A 52 -14.44 3.29 13.68
CA THR A 52 -15.24 4.50 13.81
C THR A 52 -14.47 5.72 13.33
N LEU A 53 -15.02 6.42 12.34
CA LEU A 53 -14.44 7.63 11.77
C LEU A 53 -15.07 8.86 12.42
N LYS A 54 -14.22 9.71 12.99
CA LYS A 54 -14.59 10.98 13.64
C LYS A 54 -13.64 12.06 13.12
N GLY A 55 -14.15 12.96 12.29
CA GLY A 55 -13.37 13.98 11.59
C GLY A 55 -12.51 13.43 10.44
N PRO A 56 -11.48 14.18 10.00
CA PRO A 56 -10.67 13.85 8.84
C PRO A 56 -9.95 12.51 8.96
N PHE A 57 -9.88 11.78 7.86
CA PHE A 57 -9.35 10.42 7.84
C PHE A 57 -8.61 10.08 6.55
N ASP A 58 -7.71 9.12 6.65
CA ASP A 58 -7.03 8.49 5.53
C ASP A 58 -7.61 7.09 5.32
N VAL A 59 -7.88 6.75 4.06
CA VAL A 59 -8.20 5.38 3.62
C VAL A 59 -6.94 4.81 2.98
N TYR A 60 -6.35 3.82 3.63
CA TYR A 60 -5.21 3.07 3.09
C TYR A 60 -5.69 1.73 2.56
N PHE A 61 -5.12 1.29 1.46
CA PHE A 61 -5.30 -0.03 0.92
C PHE A 61 -3.94 -0.67 0.60
N GLU A 62 -3.84 -1.94 0.94
CA GLU A 62 -2.63 -2.73 0.83
C GLU A 62 -2.97 -4.01 0.06
N PHE A 63 -2.26 -4.22 -1.04
CA PHE A 63 -2.36 -5.44 -1.83
C PHE A 63 -1.55 -6.55 -1.16
N ASP A 64 -2.08 -7.77 -1.21
CA ASP A 64 -1.25 -8.93 -0.95
C ASP A 64 -0.17 -9.01 -2.04
N THR A 65 1.01 -9.46 -1.65
CA THR A 65 2.16 -9.56 -2.57
C THR A 65 2.62 -11.00 -2.67
N LYS A 66 2.96 -11.40 -3.89
CA LYS A 66 3.63 -12.67 -4.16
C LYS A 66 5.06 -12.37 -4.55
N GLN A 67 6.02 -12.95 -3.83
CA GLN A 67 7.41 -12.90 -4.25
C GLN A 67 7.59 -13.75 -5.52
N VAL A 68 8.12 -13.14 -6.57
CA VAL A 68 8.47 -13.79 -7.83
C VAL A 68 9.99 -13.88 -7.86
N TYR A 69 10.54 -15.09 -7.73
CA TYR A 69 11.98 -15.29 -7.87
C TYR A 69 12.38 -15.15 -9.32
N THR A 70 13.34 -14.27 -9.60
CA THR A 70 13.97 -14.15 -10.91
C THR A 70 15.12 -15.15 -11.09
N PHE A 71 15.55 -15.85 -10.03
CA PHE A 71 16.68 -16.79 -10.07
C PHE A 71 16.40 -18.11 -9.31
N ASN A 72 16.68 -19.24 -9.96
CA ASN A 72 16.57 -20.61 -9.42
C ASN A 72 17.75 -20.98 -8.51
N PHE A 73 17.92 -20.33 -7.35
CA PHE A 73 18.90 -20.80 -6.35
C PHE A 73 18.26 -20.95 -4.98
N SER A 74 18.43 -22.14 -4.38
CA SER A 74 17.92 -22.50 -3.04
C SER A 74 18.69 -21.86 -1.88
N ILE A 75 19.70 -21.03 -2.16
CA ILE A 75 20.52 -20.31 -1.19
C ILE A 75 20.55 -18.87 -1.66
N ILE A 76 20.21 -17.92 -0.77
CA ILE A 76 20.43 -16.49 -1.00
C ILE A 76 21.82 -16.16 -0.47
N PRO A 77 22.86 -15.98 -1.31
CA PRO A 77 24.15 -15.45 -0.88
C PRO A 77 24.01 -14.19 -0.02
N MET A 78 24.70 -14.16 1.12
CA MET A 78 24.75 -13.02 2.06
C MET A 78 25.03 -11.67 1.37
N ALA A 79 25.81 -11.68 0.28
CA ALA A 79 26.12 -10.50 -0.52
C ALA A 79 24.88 -9.87 -1.19
N MET A 80 23.83 -10.65 -1.49
CA MET A 80 22.56 -10.14 -2.03
C MET A 80 21.66 -9.55 -0.94
N ALA A 81 21.73 -10.07 0.29
CA ALA A 81 20.95 -9.52 1.42
C ALA A 81 21.36 -8.08 1.76
N CYS A 82 22.64 -7.73 1.55
CA CYS A 82 23.19 -6.41 1.87
C CYS A 82 22.90 -5.32 0.83
N THR A 83 22.33 -5.65 -0.35
CA THR A 83 21.99 -4.68 -1.42
C THR A 83 20.48 -4.51 -1.63
N MET A 84 19.66 -5.13 -0.79
CA MET A 84 18.19 -5.07 -0.87
C MET A 84 17.66 -3.72 -0.41
N HIS A 85 17.73 -2.70 -1.27
CA HIS A 85 17.30 -1.36 -0.87
C HIS A 85 15.83 -1.05 -1.20
N SER A 86 15.16 -1.81 -2.07
CA SER A 86 13.73 -1.64 -2.35
C SER A 86 13.13 -2.85 -3.07
N PRO A 87 11.89 -3.28 -2.76
CA PRO A 87 11.17 -4.28 -3.55
C PRO A 87 10.88 -3.74 -4.96
N PHE A 88 11.12 -4.54 -5.99
CA PHE A 88 10.70 -4.23 -7.36
C PHE A 88 9.35 -4.89 -7.63
N TYR A 89 8.36 -4.14 -8.11
CA TYR A 89 7.04 -4.68 -8.44
C TYR A 89 6.89 -4.88 -9.96
N THR A 90 6.49 -6.08 -10.39
CA THR A 90 6.30 -6.39 -11.82
C THR A 90 4.99 -5.87 -12.40
N ASN A 91 3.99 -5.66 -11.54
CA ASN A 91 2.76 -4.97 -11.85
C ASN A 91 2.48 -3.94 -10.75
N THR A 92 1.90 -2.81 -11.12
CA THR A 92 1.45 -1.82 -10.13
C THR A 92 -0.03 -1.50 -10.35
N MET A 93 -0.63 -0.76 -9.41
CA MET A 93 -2.01 -0.33 -9.55
C MET A 93 -2.13 0.77 -10.60
N ASN A 94 -3.05 0.60 -11.56
CA ASN A 94 -3.39 1.66 -12.49
C ASN A 94 -4.21 2.75 -11.78
N ARG A 95 -3.56 3.88 -11.50
CA ARG A 95 -4.17 5.00 -10.76
C ARG A 95 -5.33 5.66 -11.49
N GLU A 96 -5.34 5.62 -12.83
CA GLU A 96 -6.43 6.21 -13.62
C GLU A 96 -7.72 5.39 -13.56
N LYS A 97 -7.58 4.11 -13.17
CA LYS A 97 -8.71 3.18 -13.00
C LYS A 97 -9.14 3.03 -11.55
N LEU A 98 -8.46 3.69 -10.60
CA LEU A 98 -8.83 3.63 -9.19
C LEU A 98 -10.14 4.38 -8.94
N ALA A 99 -11.00 3.75 -8.16
CA ALA A 99 -12.23 4.32 -7.66
C ALA A 99 -12.37 4.08 -6.16
N VAL A 100 -12.84 5.10 -5.45
CA VAL A 100 -13.27 5.00 -4.05
C VAL A 100 -14.76 5.32 -4.01
N SER A 101 -15.55 4.43 -3.45
CA SER A 101 -16.99 4.63 -3.30
C SER A 101 -17.47 4.13 -1.94
N ILE A 102 -18.72 4.48 -1.61
CA ILE A 102 -19.41 3.99 -0.42
C ILE A 102 -20.79 3.44 -0.80
N ASP A 103 -21.34 2.55 0.02
CA ASP A 103 -22.64 1.89 -0.21
C ASP A 103 -23.86 2.75 0.15
N ASN A 104 -23.66 3.96 0.66
CA ASN A 104 -24.70 4.90 1.06
C ASN A 104 -24.64 6.19 0.25
N ASP A 105 -25.81 6.79 -0.01
CA ASP A 105 -25.90 8.16 -0.53
C ASP A 105 -25.34 9.16 0.51
N PHE A 106 -24.76 10.25 0.02
CA PHE A 106 -24.33 11.37 0.84
C PHE A 106 -24.47 12.68 0.07
N VAL A 107 -24.38 13.82 0.77
CA VAL A 107 -24.43 15.14 0.13
C VAL A 107 -23.02 15.70 0.01
N TYR A 108 -22.67 16.31 -1.12
CA TYR A 108 -21.42 17.04 -1.31
C TYR A 108 -21.69 18.36 -2.06
N LYS A 109 -21.33 19.50 -1.46
CA LYS A 109 -21.59 20.84 -2.03
C LYS A 109 -23.05 21.02 -2.48
N ASP A 110 -23.99 20.59 -1.63
CA ASP A 110 -25.44 20.65 -1.83
C ASP A 110 -26.01 19.71 -2.91
N ASP A 111 -25.17 18.91 -3.58
CA ASP A 111 -25.60 17.86 -4.50
C ASP A 111 -25.65 16.49 -3.81
N THR A 112 -26.68 15.69 -4.13
CA THR A 112 -26.75 14.29 -3.68
C THR A 112 -25.82 13.44 -4.54
N ILE A 113 -24.85 12.81 -3.90
CA ILE A 113 -23.97 11.81 -4.49
C ILE A 113 -24.57 10.43 -4.20
N LEU A 114 -24.94 9.73 -5.27
CA LEU A 114 -25.56 8.41 -5.18
C LEU A 114 -24.55 7.36 -4.68
N ALA A 115 -25.04 6.37 -3.97
CA ALA A 115 -24.28 5.20 -3.54
C ALA A 115 -23.50 4.58 -4.70
N ASN A 116 -22.30 4.11 -4.41
CA ASN A 116 -21.34 3.54 -5.37
C ASN A 116 -20.81 4.53 -6.43
N SER A 117 -21.12 5.82 -6.34
CA SER A 117 -20.44 6.83 -7.16
C SER A 117 -18.96 6.93 -6.78
N ASN A 118 -18.10 7.14 -7.78
CA ASN A 118 -16.67 7.33 -7.53
C ASN A 118 -16.42 8.71 -6.90
N ILE A 119 -16.10 8.72 -5.60
CA ILE A 119 -15.81 9.92 -4.82
C ILE A 119 -14.59 10.66 -5.37
N MET A 120 -13.66 9.95 -6.02
CA MET A 120 -12.48 10.56 -6.63
C MET A 120 -12.81 11.45 -7.83
N ASN A 121 -14.00 11.32 -8.43
CA ASN A 121 -14.43 12.15 -9.55
C ASN A 121 -15.09 13.48 -9.13
N LEU A 122 -15.33 13.70 -7.83
CA LEU A 122 -16.07 14.87 -7.36
C LEU A 122 -15.25 16.16 -7.45
N ASP A 123 -14.01 16.14 -6.97
CA ASP A 123 -13.11 17.29 -6.97
C ASP A 123 -11.67 16.82 -6.74
N SER A 124 -10.81 16.96 -7.75
CA SER A 124 -9.40 16.56 -7.69
C SER A 124 -8.57 17.32 -6.65
N SER A 125 -9.08 18.45 -6.14
CA SER A 125 -8.43 19.22 -5.08
C SER A 125 -8.80 18.75 -3.67
N SER A 126 -9.80 17.87 -3.55
CA SER A 126 -10.39 17.48 -2.27
C SER A 126 -9.86 16.15 -1.72
N TYR A 127 -8.95 15.50 -2.44
CA TYR A 127 -8.27 14.31 -1.94
C TYR A 127 -6.78 14.35 -2.28
N LYS A 128 -5.97 13.69 -1.45
CA LYS A 128 -4.53 13.54 -1.69
C LYS A 128 -4.18 12.06 -1.77
N TYR A 129 -3.45 11.70 -2.80
CA TYR A 129 -2.78 10.40 -2.86
C TYR A 129 -1.70 10.34 -1.78
N LEU A 130 -1.70 9.23 -1.06
CA LEU A 130 -0.74 8.94 -0.02
C LEU A 130 0.10 7.72 -0.43
N PHE A 131 1.42 7.86 -0.31
CA PHE A 131 2.37 6.75 -0.47
C PHE A 131 3.11 6.58 0.84
N TYR A 132 2.96 5.41 1.47
CA TYR A 132 3.69 5.10 2.70
C TYR A 132 4.05 3.62 2.75
N ASN A 133 5.35 3.31 2.82
CA ASN A 133 5.89 1.95 3.00
C ASN A 133 5.23 0.87 2.10
N GLY A 134 4.99 1.17 0.82
CA GLY A 134 4.37 0.23 -0.13
C GLY A 134 2.84 0.18 -0.10
N GLY A 135 2.20 0.89 0.84
CA GLY A 135 0.76 1.14 0.86
C GLY A 135 0.38 2.37 0.05
N GLN A 136 -0.82 2.32 -0.54
CA GLN A 136 -1.43 3.43 -1.27
C GLN A 136 -2.68 3.89 -0.51
N GLY A 137 -3.00 5.17 -0.59
CA GLY A 137 -4.17 5.68 0.13
C GLY A 137 -4.70 7.00 -0.40
N VAL A 138 -5.87 7.36 0.11
CA VAL A 138 -6.61 8.58 -0.21
C VAL A 138 -6.94 9.29 1.09
N ARG A 139 -6.57 10.57 1.18
CA ARG A 139 -6.93 11.44 2.31
C ARG A 139 -8.24 12.17 2.05
N PHE A 140 -9.16 12.11 3.02
CA PHE A 140 -10.34 12.95 3.13
C PHE A 140 -10.11 13.98 4.23
N ASP A 141 -9.77 15.21 3.82
CA ASP A 141 -9.37 16.27 4.74
C ASP A 141 -10.55 17.07 5.31
N GLU A 142 -10.26 18.03 6.19
CA GLU A 142 -11.27 18.90 6.80
C GLU A 142 -12.07 19.67 5.74
N LYS A 143 -11.44 20.08 4.64
CA LYS A 143 -12.11 20.84 3.58
C LYS A 143 -13.12 19.96 2.85
N PHE A 144 -12.77 18.70 2.57
CA PHE A 144 -13.73 17.75 2.00
C PHE A 144 -14.91 17.51 2.95
N LEU A 145 -14.63 17.26 4.24
CA LEU A 145 -15.67 17.02 5.25
C LEU A 145 -16.53 18.24 5.57
N TYR A 146 -16.02 19.45 5.33
CA TYR A 146 -16.83 20.66 5.43
C TYR A 146 -17.98 20.68 4.41
N TYR A 147 -17.76 20.15 3.21
CA TYR A 147 -18.77 20.10 2.15
C TYR A 147 -19.55 18.78 2.11
N ALA A 148 -18.99 17.70 2.66
CA ALA A 148 -19.60 16.39 2.67
C ALA A 148 -20.49 16.18 3.91
N LYS A 149 -21.72 15.72 3.71
CA LYS A 149 -22.64 15.32 4.79
C LYS A 149 -22.99 13.86 4.61
N PHE A 150 -22.39 13.01 5.44
CA PHE A 150 -22.62 11.57 5.44
C PHE A 150 -23.80 11.20 6.35
N ASN A 151 -24.49 10.13 6.02
CA ASN A 151 -25.42 9.52 6.94
C ASN A 151 -24.64 8.85 8.07
N LYS A 152 -24.89 9.28 9.32
CA LYS A 152 -24.31 8.65 10.50
C LYS A 152 -24.73 7.19 10.58
N GLY A 153 -23.76 6.29 10.79
CA GLY A 153 -24.02 4.86 10.89
C GLY A 153 -22.99 4.02 10.16
N TRP A 154 -23.29 2.73 10.04
CA TRP A 154 -22.43 1.80 9.34
C TRP A 154 -22.45 2.04 7.83
N THR A 155 -21.27 2.16 7.24
CA THR A 155 -21.05 2.39 5.81
C THR A 155 -19.95 1.46 5.33
N THR A 156 -20.12 0.86 4.15
CA THR A 156 -19.09 0.04 3.49
C THR A 156 -18.34 0.91 2.50
N PHE A 157 -17.04 1.06 2.72
CA PHE A 157 -16.14 1.63 1.72
C PHE A 157 -15.71 0.54 0.74
N ILE A 158 -15.65 0.92 -0.52
CA ILE A 158 -15.27 0.07 -1.63
C ILE A 158 -14.12 0.76 -2.35
N ILE A 159 -13.00 0.05 -2.46
CA ILE A 159 -11.84 0.47 -3.26
C ILE A 159 -11.74 -0.50 -4.42
N ALA A 160 -11.92 -0.01 -5.64
CA ALA A 160 -11.90 -0.84 -6.84
C ALA A 160 -11.01 -0.23 -7.92
N GLY A 161 -10.51 -1.05 -8.81
CA GLY A 161 -9.73 -0.59 -9.94
C GLY A 161 -9.11 -1.74 -10.72
N GLU A 162 -8.02 -1.43 -11.40
CA GLU A 162 -7.30 -2.35 -12.26
C GLU A 162 -5.80 -2.26 -11.97
N LEU A 163 -5.11 -3.39 -11.99
CA LEU A 163 -3.64 -3.41 -12.06
C LEU A 163 -3.20 -3.08 -13.50
N GLU A 164 -1.94 -2.65 -13.68
CA GLU A 164 -1.41 -2.28 -15.01
C GLU A 164 -1.39 -3.44 -16.02
N ASP A 165 -1.50 -4.69 -15.53
CA ASP A 165 -1.62 -5.90 -16.34
C ASP A 165 -3.06 -6.27 -16.73
N GLY A 166 -4.04 -5.43 -16.36
CA GLY A 166 -5.45 -5.61 -16.69
C GLY A 166 -6.27 -6.35 -15.64
N GLN A 167 -5.67 -6.84 -14.55
CA GLN A 167 -6.42 -7.56 -13.53
C GLN A 167 -7.27 -6.61 -12.69
N PRO A 168 -8.60 -6.81 -12.61
CA PRO A 168 -9.45 -6.01 -11.75
C PRO A 168 -9.27 -6.42 -10.28
N PHE A 169 -9.37 -5.46 -9.37
CA PHE A 169 -9.41 -5.69 -7.93
C PHE A 169 -10.57 -4.95 -7.29
N LYS A 170 -11.04 -5.46 -6.15
CA LYS A 170 -12.07 -4.84 -5.32
C LYS A 170 -11.86 -5.20 -3.85
N PHE A 171 -11.70 -4.19 -3.01
CA PHE A 171 -11.61 -4.33 -1.57
C PHE A 171 -12.80 -3.65 -0.90
N GLU A 172 -13.30 -4.25 0.18
CA GLU A 172 -14.44 -3.73 0.91
C GLU A 172 -14.15 -3.74 2.41
N LYS A 173 -14.57 -2.67 3.10
CA LYS A 173 -14.50 -2.61 4.55
C LYS A 173 -15.62 -1.76 5.11
N LYS A 174 -16.30 -2.33 6.11
CA LYS A 174 -17.37 -1.66 6.85
C LYS A 174 -16.77 -0.84 8.00
N VAL A 175 -17.21 0.41 8.13
CA VAL A 175 -16.83 1.33 9.21
C VAL A 175 -18.05 2.10 9.70
N TYR A 176 -18.02 2.56 10.94
CA TYR A 176 -19.04 3.43 11.51
C TYR A 176 -18.67 4.89 11.27
N LEU A 177 -19.48 5.62 10.52
CA LEU A 177 -19.33 7.05 10.32
C LEU A 177 -20.01 7.79 11.47
N ASP A 178 -19.22 8.58 12.20
CA ASP A 178 -19.65 9.53 13.23
C ASP A 178 -19.07 10.91 12.84
N LEU A 179 -19.37 11.32 11.60
CA LEU A 179 -18.88 12.50 10.89
C LEU A 179 -19.95 13.58 10.78
#